data_AF-A0A1C4ZN94-F1
#
_entry.id   AF-A0A1C4ZN94-F1
#
_cell.length_a   1.000
_cell.length_b   1.000
_cell.length_c   1.000
_cell.angle_alpha   90.00
_cell.angle_beta   90.00
_cell.angle_gamma   90.00
#
_symmetry.space_group_name_H-M   'P 1'
#
loop_
_entity.id
_entity.type
_entity.pdbx_description
1 polymer ?
#
loop_
_entity_poly.entity_id
_entity_poly.type
_entity_poly.pdbx_seq_one_letter_code
_entity_poly.pdbx_strand_id
1 'polypeptide(L)'
;MLDERFEGILRGYLAFLSPTDTLTEDTPLRDFGLDSMATVELISDLESTYRIRFVDDLLSLENFATPGTIWASLTALGVTGQVTEARVGH
;
A
#
# COMPACT_ATOMS: atom_id res chain seq x y z
N MET A 1 0.32 8.48 8.14
CA MET A 1 1.70 8.50 7.60
C MET A 1 1.97 7.15 6.97
N LEU A 2 2.14 7.16 5.65
CA LEU A 2 2.39 5.97 4.84
C LEU A 2 3.86 5.54 4.99
N ASP A 3 4.10 4.23 4.92
CA ASP A 3 5.46 3.68 4.89
C ASP A 3 6.09 3.83 3.51
N GLU A 4 7.40 4.10 3.46
CA GLU A 4 8.13 4.31 2.20
C GLU A 4 8.11 3.07 1.28
N ARG A 5 8.15 1.86 1.86
CA ARG A 5 8.07 0.61 1.08
C ARG A 5 6.67 0.44 0.51
N PHE A 6 5.65 0.71 1.32
CA PHE A 6 4.25 0.68 0.88
C PHE A 6 4.02 1.64 -0.29
N GLU A 7 4.52 2.87 -0.17
CA GLU A 7 4.42 3.89 -1.21
C GLU A 7 5.13 3.44 -2.50
N GLY A 8 6.31 2.84 -2.37
CA GLY A 8 7.07 2.29 -3.49
C GLY A 8 6.32 1.19 -4.24
N ILE A 9 5.70 0.26 -3.52
CA ILE A 9 4.87 -0.81 -4.10
C ILE A 9 3.69 -0.20 -4.86
N LEU A 10 2.94 0.69 -4.21
CA LEU A 10 1.78 1.35 -4.81
C LEU A 10 2.13 2.04 -6.13
N ARG A 11 3.20 2.84 -6.15
CA ARG A 11 3.63 3.53 -7.37
C ARG A 11 3.95 2.58 -8.53
N GLY A 12 4.36 1.34 -8.25
CA GLY A 12 4.57 0.32 -9.27
C GLY A 12 3.30 -0.09 -10.01
N TYR A 13 2.13 0.04 -9.38
CA TYR A 13 0.83 -0.28 -9.95
C TYR A 13 0.07 0.94 -10.51
N LEU A 14 0.48 2.15 -10.15
CA LEU A 14 -0.16 3.40 -10.55
C LEU A 14 0.46 3.97 -11.83
N ALA A 15 0.15 3.36 -12.97
CA ALA A 15 0.71 3.73 -14.27
C ALA A 15 0.48 5.19 -14.69
N PHE A 16 -0.58 5.83 -14.19
CA PHE A 16 -0.90 7.23 -14.51
C PHE A 16 -0.38 8.22 -13.46
N LEU A 17 0.19 7.75 -12.35
CA LEU A 17 0.79 8.62 -11.34
C LEU A 17 2.22 8.97 -11.74
N SER A 18 2.52 10.26 -11.82
CA SER A 18 3.90 10.70 -12.11
C SER A 18 4.81 10.42 -10.92
N PRO A 19 6.11 10.10 -11.15
CA PRO A 19 7.06 9.85 -10.07
C PRO A 19 7.33 11.08 -9.19
N THR A 20 7.03 12.28 -9.69
CA THR A 20 7.11 13.54 -8.94
C THR A 20 5.82 13.90 -8.21
N ASP A 21 4.73 13.15 -8.46
CA ASP A 21 3.43 13.44 -7.87
C ASP A 21 3.37 12.94 -6.42
N THR A 22 2.63 13.69 -5.60
CA THR A 22 2.53 13.37 -4.17
C THR A 22 1.40 12.38 -3.98
N LEU A 23 1.74 11.16 -3.56
CA LEU A 23 0.75 10.16 -3.18
C LEU A 23 0.21 10.49 -1.79
N THR A 24 -1.05 10.86 -1.70
CA THR A 24 -1.71 11.22 -0.43
C THR A 24 -2.61 10.08 0.05
N GLU A 25 -2.94 10.05 1.34
CA GLU A 25 -3.81 9.02 1.92
C GLU A 25 -5.20 8.98 1.25
N ASP A 26 -5.68 10.11 0.71
CA ASP A 26 -6.96 10.27 0.02
C ASP A 26 -6.88 10.10 -1.50
N THR A 27 -5.71 9.77 -2.07
CA THR A 27 -5.54 9.66 -3.52
C THR A 27 -6.40 8.52 -4.08
N PRO A 28 -7.28 8.76 -5.08
CA PRO A 28 -8.14 7.72 -5.63
C PRO A 28 -7.36 6.79 -6.57
N LEU A 29 -6.95 5.61 -6.09
CA LEU A 29 -6.02 4.71 -6.79
C LEU A 29 -6.51 4.26 -8.18
N ARG A 30 -7.82 4.08 -8.32
CA ARG A 30 -8.45 3.70 -9.60
C ARG A 30 -8.26 4.74 -10.69
N ASP A 31 -8.27 6.02 -10.33
CA ASP A 31 -8.05 7.12 -11.28
C ASP A 31 -6.61 7.09 -11.83
N PHE A 32 -5.69 6.50 -11.05
CA PHE A 32 -4.28 6.38 -11.38
C PHE A 32 -3.87 5.01 -11.97
N GLY A 33 -4.83 4.14 -12.27
CA GLY A 33 -4.61 2.90 -13.02
C GLY A 33 -4.68 1.62 -12.19
N LEU A 34 -5.11 1.69 -10.93
CA LEU A 34 -5.34 0.49 -10.12
C LEU A 34 -6.67 -0.19 -10.49
N ASP A 35 -6.62 -1.07 -11.48
CA ASP A 35 -7.74 -1.92 -11.90
C ASP A 35 -7.86 -3.22 -11.08
N SER A 36 -8.96 -3.97 -11.26
CA SER A 36 -9.22 -5.22 -10.50
C SER A 36 -8.08 -6.24 -10.55
N MET A 37 -7.41 -6.42 -11.69
CA MET A 37 -6.27 -7.33 -11.80
C MET A 37 -5.04 -6.79 -11.08
N ALA A 38 -4.76 -5.48 -11.22
CA ALA A 38 -3.66 -4.83 -10.52
C ALA A 38 -3.85 -4.87 -8.99
N THR A 39 -5.09 -4.78 -8.52
CA THR A 39 -5.43 -4.94 -7.09
C THR A 39 -5.06 -6.33 -6.57
N VAL A 40 -5.35 -7.41 -7.32
CA VAL A 40 -5.00 -8.78 -6.91
C VAL A 40 -3.48 -8.98 -6.84
N GLU A 41 -2.75 -8.43 -7.79
CA GLU A 41 -1.29 -8.45 -7.78
C GLU A 41 -0.73 -7.62 -6.62
N LEU A 42 -1.28 -6.43 -6.38
CA LEU A 42 -0.93 -5.57 -5.24
C LEU A 42 -1.13 -6.29 -3.91
N ILE A 43 -2.27 -6.97 -3.72
CA ILE A 43 -2.54 -7.77 -2.52
C ILE A 43 -1.42 -8.81 -2.32
N SER A 44 -1.09 -9.56 -3.37
CA SER A 44 -0.05 -10.59 -3.33
C SER A 44 1.32 -10.01 -2.94
N ASP A 45 1.68 -8.85 -3.48
CA ASP A 45 2.95 -8.19 -3.16
C ASP A 45 2.99 -7.65 -1.71
N LEU A 46 1.87 -7.08 -1.23
CA LEU A 46 1.74 -6.63 0.15
C LEU A 46 1.82 -7.80 1.15
N GLU A 47 1.12 -8.91 0.88
CA GLU A 47 1.19 -10.11 1.72
C GLU A 47 2.62 -10.67 1.78
N SER A 48 3.30 -10.73 0.64
CA SER A 48 4.68 -11.19 0.54
C SER A 48 5.64 -10.27 1.30
N THR A 49 5.54 -8.96 1.07
CA THR A 49 6.43 -7.94 1.64
C THR A 49 6.27 -7.82 3.15
N TYR A 50 5.02 -7.75 3.63
CA TYR A 50 4.73 -7.59 5.06
C TYR A 50 4.55 -8.91 5.81
N ARG A 51 4.62 -10.05 5.11
CA ARG A 51 4.44 -11.40 5.67
C ARG A 51 3.11 -11.56 6.40
N ILE A 52 2.07 -10.95 5.83
CA ILE A 52 0.69 -10.96 6.35
C ILE A 52 -0.22 -11.78 5.43
N ARG A 53 -1.47 -11.93 5.86
CA ARG A 53 -2.58 -12.35 4.99
C ARG A 53 -3.75 -11.40 5.15
N PHE A 54 -4.34 -10.99 4.04
CA PHE A 54 -5.63 -10.31 4.04
C PHE A 54 -6.73 -11.35 4.29
N VAL A 55 -7.62 -11.04 5.22
CA VAL A 55 -8.86 -11.81 5.44
C VAL A 55 -9.94 -11.33 4.47
N ASP A 56 -10.92 -12.18 4.19
CA ASP A 56 -11.99 -11.90 3.21
C ASP A 56 -12.68 -10.54 3.42
N ASP A 57 -12.98 -10.19 4.68
CA ASP A 57 -13.56 -8.89 5.05
C ASP A 57 -12.70 -7.68 4.62
N LEU A 58 -11.37 -7.86 4.53
CA LEU A 58 -10.45 -6.80 4.11
C LEU A 58 -10.26 -6.72 2.60
N LEU A 59 -10.67 -7.75 1.84
CA LEU A 59 -10.52 -7.86 0.38
C LEU A 59 -11.63 -7.12 -0.40
N SER A 60 -12.21 -6.09 0.20
CA SER A 60 -13.27 -5.29 -0.41
C SER A 60 -12.69 -4.17 -1.28
N LEU A 61 -13.26 -3.93 -2.46
CA LEU A 61 -12.81 -2.86 -3.38
C LEU A 61 -12.74 -1.47 -2.72
N GLU A 62 -13.60 -1.21 -1.73
CA GLU A 62 -13.57 0.03 -0.94
C GLU A 62 -12.28 0.17 -0.12
N ASN A 63 -11.75 -0.92 0.43
CA ASN A 63 -10.49 -0.90 1.18
C ASN A 63 -9.29 -0.63 0.29
N PHE A 64 -9.42 -0.88 -1.02
CA PHE A 64 -8.42 -0.60 -2.06
C PHE A 64 -8.74 0.67 -2.86
N ALA A 65 -9.65 1.52 -2.38
CA ALA A 65 -9.98 2.76 -3.07
C ALA A 65 -8.87 3.82 -2.95
N THR A 66 -8.20 3.87 -1.79
CA THR A 66 -7.19 4.90 -1.46
C THR A 66 -6.00 4.30 -0.72
N PRO A 67 -4.80 4.91 -0.75
CA PRO A 67 -3.66 4.46 0.05
C PRO A 67 -3.97 4.40 1.54
N GLY A 68 -4.75 5.37 2.05
CA GLY A 68 -5.09 5.45 3.46
C GLY A 68 -5.91 4.25 3.94
N THR A 69 -6.89 3.79 3.15
CA THR A 69 -7.73 2.63 3.50
C THR A 69 -6.93 1.32 3.48
N ILE A 70 -6.01 1.17 2.52
CA ILE A 70 -5.12 0.00 2.47
C ILE A 70 -4.17 0.03 3.67
N TRP A 71 -3.55 1.17 3.96
CA TRP A 71 -2.63 1.32 5.08
C TRP A 71 -3.29 1.09 6.43
N ALA A 72 -4.55 1.54 6.61
CA ALA A 72 -5.35 1.24 7.78
C ALA A 72 -5.59 -0.29 7.93
N SER A 73 -5.85 -0.98 6.82
CA SER A 73 -6.01 -2.44 6.80
C SER A 73 -4.72 -3.17 7.20
N LEU A 74 -3.58 -2.72 6.68
CA LEU A 74 -2.26 -3.23 7.06
C LEU A 74 -1.97 -3.02 8.56
N THR A 75 -2.29 -1.82 9.06
CA THR A 75 -2.12 -1.47 10.48
C THR A 75 -2.97 -2.34 11.39
N ALA A 76 -4.22 -2.64 11.00
CA ALA A 76 -5.09 -3.56 11.72
C ALA A 76 -4.54 -4.99 11.78
N LEU A 77 -3.74 -5.40 10.78
CA LEU A 77 -3.05 -6.69 10.72
C LEU A 77 -1.71 -6.68 11.47
N GLY A 78 -1.32 -5.56 12.10
CA GLY A 78 -0.10 -5.43 12.88
C GLY A 78 1.11 -4.93 12.11
N VAL A 79 0.95 -4.51 10.85
CA VAL A 79 2.01 -3.80 10.12
C VAL A 79 2.14 -2.41 10.72
N THR A 80 3.32 -2.10 11.23
CA THR A 80 3.65 -0.75 11.70
C THR A 80 4.73 -0.21 10.77
N GLY A 81 4.59 1.06 10.37
CA GLY A 81 5.56 1.70 9.49
C GLY A 81 6.94 1.60 10.12
N GLN A 82 7.83 0.84 9.49
CA GLN A 82 9.17 0.66 10.03
C GLN A 82 9.96 1.89 9.61
N VAL A 83 9.89 2.96 10.41
CA VAL A 83 11.00 3.91 10.46
C VAL A 83 12.22 3.07 10.75
N THR A 84 13.03 2.82 9.71
CA THR A 84 14.33 2.18 9.84
C THR A 84 15.12 3.11 10.76
N GLU A 85 15.11 2.81 12.06
CA GLU A 85 16.18 3.22 12.94
C GLU A 85 17.41 2.52 12.39
N ALA A 86 18.12 3.24 11.52
CA ALA A 86 19.48 2.93 11.17
C ALA A 86 20.24 2.79 12.49
N ARG A 87 20.48 1.55 12.90
CA ARG A 87 21.39 1.23 14.00
C ARG A 87 22.73 1.80 13.58
N VAL A 88 23.04 3.01 14.06
CA VAL A 88 24.37 3.57 14.00
C VAL A 88 25.25 2.61 14.78
N GLY A 89 26.05 1.84 14.06
CA GLY A 89 27.05 0.96 14.65
C GLY A 89 28.02 1.79 15.48
N HIS A 90 28.18 1.39 16.73
CA HIS A 90 29.13 1.92 17.70
C HIS A 90 30.55 1.43 17.39
#